data_AF-A0A1G3QZH9-F1
#
_entry.id   AF-A0A1G3QZH9-F1
#
_cell.length_a   1.000
_cell.length_b   1.000
_cell.length_c   1.000
_cell.angle_alpha   90.00
_cell.angle_beta   90.00
_cell.angle_gamma   90.00
#
_symmetry.space_group_name_H-M   'P 1'
#
loop_
_entity.id
_entity.type
_entity.pdbx_description
1 polymer ?
#
loop_
_entity_poly.entity_id
_entity_poly.type
_entity_poly.pdbx_seq_one_letter_code
_entity_poly.pdbx_strand_id
1 'polypeptide(L)'
;MEEHFKEHCNGAYHLSDPEQLKNGKRYCIWPGSYYRTNRKTPANLVDHCWNLALYIIELVNGYRFYQAPLSATNRIFERIEAALASHLYNQPWQVGAFQEEGILKRLSRHGSFGQPV
;
A
#
# COMPACT_ATOMS: atom_id res chain seq x y z
N MET A 1 -1.75 9.17 8.52
CA MET A 1 -2.56 9.14 7.28
C MET A 1 -2.28 10.36 6.40
N GLU A 2 -2.40 11.59 6.92
CA GLU A 2 -1.98 12.81 6.20
C GLU A 2 -0.51 12.73 5.74
N GLU A 3 0.37 12.18 6.57
CA GLU A 3 1.78 11.95 6.23
C GLU A 3 1.95 10.98 5.06
N HIS A 4 1.28 9.82 5.07
CA HIS A 4 1.33 8.87 3.96
C HIS A 4 0.75 9.45 2.66
N PHE A 5 -0.28 10.29 2.77
CA PHE A 5 -0.83 11.01 1.63
C PHE A 5 0.18 12.01 1.05
N LYS A 6 0.83 12.80 1.92
CA LYS A 6 1.90 13.73 1.53
C LYS A 6 3.06 12.98 0.88
N GLU A 7 3.48 11.86 1.45
CA GLU A 7 4.52 11.00 0.88
C GLU A 7 4.13 10.43 -0.49
N HIS A 8 2.86 10.10 -0.71
CA HIS A 8 2.34 9.70 -2.02
C HIS A 8 2.43 10.84 -3.04
N CYS A 9 1.98 12.03 -2.66
CA CYS A 9 2.05 13.23 -3.51
C CYS A 9 3.50 13.65 -3.80
N ASN A 10 4.40 13.41 -2.85
CA ASN A 10 5.84 13.66 -2.98
C ASN A 10 6.57 12.52 -3.71
N GLY A 11 5.84 11.58 -4.34
CA GLY A 11 6.42 10.49 -5.13
C GLY A 11 7.36 9.59 -4.34
N ALA A 12 7.21 9.54 -3.02
CA ALA A 12 8.02 8.69 -2.16
C ALA A 12 7.51 7.24 -2.20
N TYR A 13 6.20 7.02 -2.38
CA TYR A 13 5.60 5.70 -2.57
C TYR A 13 5.59 5.24 -4.03
N HIS A 14 5.30 3.95 -4.19
CA HIS A 14 4.99 3.38 -5.49
C HIS A 14 3.70 3.98 -6.05
N LEU A 15 3.71 4.38 -7.31
CA LEU A 15 2.47 4.70 -8.03
C LEU A 15 2.16 3.52 -8.95
N SER A 16 0.92 3.03 -8.85
CA SER A 16 0.38 2.03 -9.76
C SER A 16 -0.57 2.69 -10.74
N ASP A 17 -0.71 2.11 -11.93
CA ASP A 17 -1.72 2.53 -12.89
C ASP A 17 -3.14 2.31 -12.30
N PRO A 18 -3.95 3.37 -12.17
CA PRO A 18 -5.29 3.28 -11.58
C PRO A 18 -6.26 2.40 -12.36
N GLU A 19 -6.19 2.36 -13.69
CA GLU A 19 -7.06 1.53 -14.52
C GLU A 19 -6.72 0.05 -14.36
N GLN A 20 -5.44 -0.29 -14.37
CA GLN A 20 -5.00 -1.66 -14.10
C GLN A 20 -5.40 -2.08 -12.68
N LEU A 21 -5.24 -1.18 -11.70
CA LEU A 21 -5.57 -1.46 -10.30
C LEU A 21 -7.06 -1.77 -10.13
N LYS A 22 -7.95 -1.00 -10.78
CA LYS A 22 -9.40 -1.26 -10.80
C LYS A 22 -9.76 -2.62 -11.38
N ASN A 23 -8.95 -3.12 -12.33
CA ASN A 23 -9.11 -4.44 -12.95
C ASN A 23 -8.44 -5.57 -12.15
N GLY A 24 -7.97 -5.30 -10.93
CA GLY A 24 -7.28 -6.30 -10.12
C GLY A 24 -5.92 -6.67 -10.70
N LYS A 25 -5.24 -5.75 -11.38
CA LYS A 25 -3.87 -5.90 -11.88
C LYS A 25 -2.97 -4.81 -11.34
N ARG A 26 -1.72 -5.15 -11.04
CA ARG A 26 -0.72 -4.16 -10.63
C ARG A 26 0.20 -3.85 -11.78
N TYR A 27 0.28 -2.59 -12.15
CA TYR A 27 1.28 -2.07 -13.08
C TYR A 27 1.95 -0.87 -12.43
N CYS A 28 3.23 -1.01 -12.07
CA CYS A 28 3.99 0.04 -11.40
C CYS A 28 4.49 1.07 -12.42
N ILE A 29 3.95 2.29 -12.36
CA ILE A 29 4.35 3.41 -13.21
C ILE A 29 5.48 4.24 -12.58
N TRP A 30 5.60 4.20 -11.25
CA TRP A 30 6.62 4.91 -10.50
C TRP A 30 7.10 4.08 -9.31
N PRO A 31 8.41 3.76 -9.22
CA PRO A 31 8.95 2.92 -8.15
C PRO A 31 9.27 3.68 -6.85
N GLY A 32 9.01 4.98 -6.78
CA GLY A 32 9.12 5.73 -5.53
C GLY A 32 10.54 5.84 -4.96
N SER A 33 10.62 6.38 -3.75
CA SER A 33 11.86 6.66 -3.03
C SER A 33 12.30 5.55 -2.08
N TYR A 34 11.48 4.51 -1.87
CA TYR A 34 11.80 3.44 -0.91
C TYR A 34 12.24 2.12 -1.57
N TYR A 35 12.18 2.00 -2.90
CA TYR A 35 12.61 0.80 -3.61
C TYR A 35 14.14 0.73 -3.70
N ARG A 36 14.75 -0.29 -3.11
CA ARG A 36 16.22 -0.38 -2.94
C ARG A 36 17.00 -0.40 -4.26
N THR A 37 16.45 -1.02 -5.31
CA THR A 37 17.17 -1.26 -6.58
C THR A 37 16.87 -0.21 -7.65
N ASN A 38 15.84 0.62 -7.48
CA ASN A 38 15.44 1.65 -8.46
C ASN A 38 14.84 2.88 -7.74
N ARG A 39 15.56 3.36 -6.74
CA ARG A 39 15.16 4.50 -5.93
C ARG A 39 15.06 5.76 -6.78
N LYS A 40 13.92 6.43 -6.76
CA LYS A 40 13.74 7.76 -7.32
C LYS A 40 14.02 8.81 -6.26
N THR A 41 14.54 9.94 -6.70
CA THR A 41 14.78 11.11 -5.85
C THR A 41 13.65 12.12 -6.07
N PRO A 42 13.47 13.08 -5.14
CA PRO A 42 12.54 14.20 -5.37
C PRO A 42 12.82 14.96 -6.67
N ALA A 43 14.08 15.06 -7.10
CA ALA A 43 14.43 15.69 -8.38
C ALA A 43 13.83 14.92 -9.57
N ASN A 44 13.89 13.58 -9.55
CA ASN A 44 13.26 12.77 -10.60
C ASN A 44 11.75 12.97 -10.64
N LEU A 45 11.10 13.20 -9.49
CA LEU A 45 9.68 13.50 -9.48
C LEU A 45 9.38 14.82 -10.17
N VAL A 46 10.20 15.87 -9.95
CA VAL A 46 10.01 17.18 -10.61
C VAL A 46 10.05 17.02 -12.13
N ASP A 47 11.01 16.25 -12.65
CA ASP A 47 11.16 16.00 -14.10
C ASP A 47 9.96 15.25 -14.71
N HIS A 48 9.24 14.47 -13.88
CA HIS A 48 8.11 13.65 -14.31
C HIS A 48 6.76 14.15 -13.76
N CYS A 49 6.71 15.29 -13.07
CA CYS A 49 5.58 15.65 -12.24
C CYS A 49 4.30 15.81 -13.06
N TRP A 50 4.41 16.42 -14.24
CA TRP A 50 3.27 16.63 -15.14
C TRP A 50 2.71 15.31 -15.65
N ASN A 51 3.57 14.34 -15.96
CA ASN A 51 3.15 13.03 -16.45
C ASN A 51 2.55 12.18 -15.32
N LEU A 52 3.03 12.34 -14.09
CA LEU A 52 2.58 11.56 -12.93
C LEU A 52 1.37 12.19 -12.22
N ALA A 53 1.14 13.50 -12.36
CA ALA A 53 0.09 14.22 -11.65
C ALA A 53 -1.30 13.60 -11.85
N LEU A 54 -1.64 13.24 -13.09
CA LEU A 54 -2.93 12.60 -13.40
C LEU A 54 -3.08 11.26 -12.67
N TYR A 55 -2.06 10.42 -12.71
CA TYR A 55 -2.07 9.13 -12.01
C TYR A 55 -2.16 9.30 -10.49
N ILE A 56 -1.44 10.28 -9.92
CA ILE A 56 -1.52 10.58 -8.48
C ILE A 56 -2.95 10.98 -8.11
N ILE A 57 -3.56 11.90 -8.86
CA ILE A 57 -4.93 12.38 -8.60
C ILE A 57 -5.93 11.23 -8.70
N GLU A 58 -5.86 10.41 -9.74
CA GLU A 58 -6.76 9.28 -9.93
C GLU A 58 -6.62 8.21 -8.86
N LEU A 59 -5.38 7.89 -8.48
CA LEU A 59 -5.08 6.92 -7.44
C LEU A 59 -5.61 7.39 -6.08
N VAL A 60 -5.39 8.67 -5.75
CA VAL A 60 -5.93 9.34 -4.56
C VAL A 60 -7.46 9.30 -4.55
N ASN A 61 -8.11 9.61 -5.67
CA ASN A 61 -9.56 9.56 -5.79
C ASN A 61 -10.12 8.13 -5.68
N GLY A 62 -9.31 7.12 -6.00
CA GLY A 62 -9.64 5.71 -5.79
C GLY A 62 -9.60 5.29 -4.32
N TYR A 63 -8.85 6.00 -3.47
CA TYR A 63 -8.75 5.69 -2.06
C TYR A 63 -10.01 6.09 -1.30
N ARG A 64 -10.68 5.10 -0.71
CA ARG A 64 -11.80 5.31 0.20
C ARG A 64 -11.29 5.28 1.62
N PHE A 65 -11.31 6.44 2.26
CA PHE A 65 -11.00 6.57 3.68
C PHE A 65 -12.28 6.44 4.49
N TYR A 66 -12.32 5.44 5.38
CA TYR A 66 -13.42 5.26 6.31
C TYR A 66 -12.96 5.74 7.68
N GLN A 67 -13.57 6.80 8.19
CA GLN A 67 -13.35 7.27 9.56
C GLN A 67 -14.55 6.85 10.42
N ALA A 68 -14.29 5.94 11.36
CA ALA A 68 -15.30 5.60 12.35
C ALA A 68 -15.37 6.72 13.42
N PRO A 69 -16.57 7.21 13.78
CA PRO A 69 -16.73 8.23 14.82
C PRO A 69 -16.56 7.58 16.21
N LEU A 70 -15.33 7.19 16.51
CA LEU A 70 -14.95 6.56 17.77
C LEU A 70 -14.30 7.61 18.66
N SER A 71 -14.82 7.76 19.88
CA SER A 71 -14.15 8.50 20.94
C SER A 71 -13.60 7.50 21.95
N ALA A 72 -12.29 7.38 22.02
CA ALA A 72 -11.60 6.44 22.91
C ALA A 72 -10.21 6.96 23.28
N THR A 73 -9.55 6.30 24.23
CA THR A 73 -8.15 6.60 24.57
C THR A 73 -7.20 6.07 23.48
N ASN A 74 -6.00 6.66 23.38
CA ASN A 74 -4.97 6.19 22.44
C ASN A 74 -4.71 4.68 22.54
N ARG A 75 -4.68 4.13 23.77
CA ARG A 75 -4.49 2.70 24.00
C ARG A 75 -5.59 1.83 23.36
N ILE A 76 -6.82 2.32 23.30
CA ILE A 76 -7.92 1.60 22.63
C ILE A 76 -7.74 1.67 21.11
N PHE A 77 -7.36 2.83 20.57
CA PHE A 77 -7.05 2.95 19.13
C PHE A 77 -5.93 2.01 18.71
N GLU A 78 -4.82 1.97 19.46
CA GLU A 78 -3.70 1.05 19.20
C GLU A 78 -4.14 -0.42 19.21
N ARG A 79 -5.04 -0.80 20.13
CA ARG A 79 -5.59 -2.16 20.19
C ARG A 79 -6.50 -2.49 19.01
N ILE A 80 -7.31 -1.53 18.57
CA ILE A 80 -8.16 -1.68 17.38
C ILE A 80 -7.28 -1.83 16.14
N GLU A 81 -6.28 -0.97 15.98
CA GLU A 81 -5.32 -1.04 14.88
C GLU A 81 -4.58 -2.38 14.86
N ALA A 82 -4.06 -2.82 16.01
CA ALA A 82 -3.38 -4.11 16.13
C ALA A 82 -4.29 -5.30 15.80
N ALA A 83 -5.56 -5.26 16.22
CA ALA A 83 -6.54 -6.30 15.91
C ALA A 83 -6.90 -6.33 14.42
N LEU A 84 -7.10 -5.17 13.80
CA LEU A 84 -7.36 -5.06 12.36
C LEU A 84 -6.17 -5.55 11.55
N ALA A 85 -4.96 -5.10 11.89
CA ALA A 85 -3.73 -5.56 11.25
C ALA A 85 -3.60 -7.09 11.38
N SER A 86 -3.75 -7.64 12.60
CA SER A 86 -3.68 -9.08 12.83
C SER A 86 -4.73 -9.86 12.01
N HIS A 87 -5.96 -9.37 11.95
CA HIS A 87 -7.01 -10.00 11.15
C HIS A 87 -6.70 -9.99 9.65
N LEU A 88 -6.21 -8.87 9.12
CA LEU A 88 -5.80 -8.73 7.72
C LEU A 88 -4.59 -9.61 7.39
N TYR A 89 -3.61 -9.71 8.29
CA TYR A 89 -2.45 -10.59 8.13
C TYR A 89 -2.83 -12.08 8.12
N ASN A 90 -3.90 -12.46 8.82
CA ASN A 90 -4.36 -13.84 8.92
C ASN A 90 -5.36 -14.23 7.82
N GLN A 91 -5.68 -13.34 6.86
CA GLN A 91 -6.55 -13.70 5.74
C GLN A 91 -5.89 -14.76 4.84
N PRO A 92 -6.69 -15.64 4.19
CA PRO A 92 -6.18 -16.61 3.22
C PRO A 92 -5.30 -15.94 2.16
N TRP A 93 -4.26 -16.65 1.72
CA TRP A 93 -3.07 -16.10 1.05
C TRP A 93 -3.30 -15.41 -0.31
N GLN A 94 -4.53 -15.40 -0.84
CA GLN A 94 -4.88 -14.69 -2.06
C GLN A 94 -6.37 -14.33 -2.06
N VAL A 95 -6.69 -13.07 -1.76
CA VAL A 95 -8.04 -12.52 -2.01
C VAL A 95 -8.13 -11.89 -3.41
N GLY A 96 -7.04 -11.90 -4.19
CA GLY A 96 -6.97 -11.34 -5.55
C GLY A 96 -5.79 -11.84 -6.37
N ALA A 97 -5.72 -11.39 -7.64
CA ALA A 97 -4.72 -11.82 -8.61
C ALA A 97 -3.31 -11.24 -8.39
N PHE A 98 -3.14 -10.28 -7.47
CA PHE A 98 -1.83 -9.74 -7.11
C PHE A 98 -1.78 -9.33 -5.63
N GLN A 99 -0.57 -9.32 -5.08
CA GLN A 99 -0.25 -8.78 -3.77
C GLN A 99 1.04 -7.96 -3.85
N GLU A 100 1.15 -6.88 -3.08
CA GLU A 100 2.37 -6.07 -3.06
C GLU A 100 3.49 -6.78 -2.30
N GLU A 101 4.59 -7.06 -2.99
CA GLU A 101 5.81 -7.58 -2.39
C GLU A 101 6.31 -6.65 -1.29
N GLY A 102 6.56 -7.20 -0.10
CA GLY A 102 7.07 -6.45 1.05
C GLY A 102 6.00 -5.95 2.02
N ILE A 103 4.70 -5.96 1.66
CA ILE A 103 3.61 -5.71 2.62
C ILE A 103 3.37 -6.93 3.53
N LEU A 104 3.69 -8.14 3.05
CA LEU A 104 3.80 -9.32 3.90
C LEU A 104 5.27 -9.70 4.10
N LYS A 105 5.80 -9.52 5.31
CA LYS A 105 7.00 -10.25 5.73
C LYS A 105 6.62 -11.67 6.11
N ARG A 106 7.39 -12.63 5.56
CA ARG A 106 7.53 -14.05 5.92
C ARG A 106 6.57 -14.53 7.01
N LEU A 107 5.73 -15.51 6.66
CA LEU A 107 5.22 -16.49 7.61
C LEU A 107 6.33 -16.78 8.63
N SER A 108 6.07 -16.43 9.89
CA SER A 108 6.86 -16.92 11.00
C SER A 108 7.03 -18.42 10.79
N ARG A 109 8.27 -18.93 10.84
CA ARG A 109 8.58 -20.36 10.76
C ARG A 109 8.02 -21.09 11.99
N HIS A 110 6.71 -21.11 12.20
CA HIS A 110 6.00 -21.84 13.25
C HIS A 110 4.60 -22.22 12.75
N GLY A 111 4.54 -22.85 11.58
CA GLY A 111 3.31 -23.40 11.00
C GLY A 111 3.69 -24.45 9.97
N SER A 112 3.54 -25.70 10.34
CA SER A 112 3.80 -26.91 9.56
C SER A 112 3.34 -26.80 8.10
N PHE A 113 4.27 -27.08 7.18
CA PHE A 113 4.00 -27.26 5.75
C PHE A 113 3.05 -28.44 5.54
N GLY A 114 1.85 -28.18 5.05
CA GLY A 114 1.08 -29.15 4.26
C GLY A 114 1.47 -28.99 2.79
N GLN A 115 1.99 -30.05 2.19
CA GLN A 115 2.34 -30.07 0.77
C GLN A 115 1.08 -30.07 -0.11
N PRO A 116 1.08 -29.41 -1.29
CA PRO A 116 0.03 -29.60 -2.27
C PRO A 116 0.27 -30.90 -3.06
N VAL A 117 -0.83 -31.62 -3.26
CA VAL A 117 -1.00 -32.74 -4.20
C VAL A 117 -1.08 -32.18 -5.62
#